data_AF-A0A961BP35-F1
#
_entry.id   AF-A0A961BP35-F1
#
_cell.length_a   1.000
_cell.length_b   1.000
_cell.length_c   1.000
_cell.angle_alpha   90.00
_cell.angle_beta   90.00
_cell.angle_gamma   90.00
#
_symmetry.space_group_name_H-M   'P 1'
#
loop_
_entity.id
_entity.type
_entity.pdbx_description
1 polymer ?
#
loop_
_entity_poly.entity_id
_entity_poly.type
_entity_poly.pdbx_seq_one_letter_code
_entity_poly.pdbx_strand_id
1 'polypeptide(L)'
;MMRSAVLAVTDRGFTKRMITDTRAGRALVTRFVAGSELSDAVDVAKTLNHHGLLVSLDYLGEHITDITEADRAVEAYVACARAIAAEGLDANISIKLTQLGMGLDDDVAAGHLDTIATAAAEAATTVTVDMEESTHTAVTIDLYEDAQRRHGNLGIAIQAYLRRSPSDIERLGTLGGHI
;
A
#
# COMPACT_ATOMS: atom_id res chain seq x y z
N MET A 1 2.28 2.36 27.75
CA MET A 1 1.24 1.74 28.59
C MET A 1 -0.08 1.56 27.83
N MET A 2 -0.61 2.59 27.16
CA MET A 2 -1.87 2.48 26.40
C MET A 2 -1.79 1.52 25.19
N ARG A 3 -0.71 1.56 24.40
CA ARG A 3 -0.47 0.63 23.27
C ARG A 3 -0.52 -0.84 23.71
N SER A 4 0.22 -1.20 24.74
CA SER A 4 0.32 -2.58 25.25
C SER A 4 -1.03 -3.09 25.79
N ALA A 5 -1.81 -2.24 26.45
CA ALA A 5 -3.13 -2.58 26.95
C ALA A 5 -4.15 -2.78 25.80
N VAL A 6 -4.10 -1.94 24.77
CA VAL A 6 -4.93 -2.10 23.56
C VAL A 6 -4.58 -3.39 22.83
N LEU A 7 -3.28 -3.63 22.57
CA LEU A 7 -2.80 -4.85 21.88
C LEU A 7 -3.23 -6.13 22.63
N ALA A 8 -3.07 -6.15 23.96
CA ALA A 8 -3.46 -7.29 24.79
C ALA A 8 -4.97 -7.59 24.79
N VAL A 9 -5.80 -6.59 24.44
CA VAL A 9 -7.26 -6.75 24.32
C VAL A 9 -7.65 -7.15 22.90
N THR A 10 -6.99 -6.60 21.88
CA THR A 10 -7.28 -6.90 20.46
C THR A 10 -6.80 -8.28 20.03
N ASP A 11 -5.73 -8.82 20.62
CA ASP A 11 -5.24 -10.19 20.36
C ASP A 11 -6.12 -11.31 20.95
N ARG A 12 -7.16 -10.96 21.71
CA ARG A 12 -8.10 -11.96 22.24
C ARG A 12 -9.08 -12.35 21.13
N GLY A 13 -9.12 -13.64 20.78
CA GLY A 13 -10.00 -14.17 19.72
C GLY A 13 -11.50 -13.93 19.92
N PHE A 14 -11.95 -13.60 21.13
CA PHE A 14 -13.30 -13.15 21.42
C PHE A 14 -13.54 -11.70 20.96
N THR A 15 -12.58 -10.81 21.18
CA THR A 15 -12.66 -9.39 20.77
C THR A 15 -12.63 -9.26 19.25
N LYS A 16 -11.76 -10.03 18.57
CA LYS A 16 -11.71 -10.11 17.10
C LYS A 16 -13.08 -10.50 16.54
N ARG A 17 -13.68 -11.59 17.05
CA ARG A 17 -15.03 -12.03 16.65
C ARG A 17 -16.14 -11.03 16.96
N MET A 18 -16.11 -10.37 18.11
CA MET A 18 -17.10 -9.35 18.44
C MET A 18 -17.04 -8.15 17.48
N ILE A 19 -15.85 -7.75 17.03
CA ILE A 19 -15.66 -6.65 16.08
C ILE A 19 -16.05 -7.08 14.66
N THR A 20 -15.68 -8.29 14.22
CA THR A 20 -15.96 -8.76 12.86
C THR A 20 -17.39 -9.26 12.66
N ASP A 21 -18.01 -9.85 13.69
CA ASP A 21 -19.24 -10.62 13.51
C ASP A 21 -20.49 -9.83 13.93
N THR A 22 -20.36 -8.81 14.77
CA THR A 22 -21.50 -7.96 15.17
C THR A 22 -21.73 -6.81 14.19
N ARG A 23 -23.00 -6.39 14.01
CA ARG A 23 -23.33 -5.23 13.17
C ARG A 23 -22.70 -3.93 13.66
N ALA A 24 -22.66 -3.73 14.98
CA ALA A 24 -22.05 -2.55 15.58
C ALA A 24 -20.51 -2.56 15.41
N GLY A 25 -19.87 -3.72 15.57
CA GLY A 25 -18.44 -3.89 15.30
C GLY A 25 -18.09 -3.63 13.83
N ARG A 26 -18.86 -4.20 12.90
CA ARG A 26 -18.67 -3.94 11.46
C ARG A 26 -18.86 -2.47 11.11
N ALA A 27 -19.88 -1.81 11.64
CA ALA A 27 -20.11 -0.38 11.40
C ALA A 27 -18.95 0.52 11.88
N LEU A 28 -18.20 0.10 12.90
CA LEU A 28 -16.99 0.79 13.35
C LEU A 28 -15.81 0.55 12.40
N VAL A 29 -15.68 -0.66 11.84
CA VAL A 29 -14.59 -1.03 10.92
C VAL A 29 -14.79 -0.40 9.54
N THR A 30 -16.02 -0.41 9.01
CA THR A 30 -16.34 0.11 7.66
C THR A 30 -16.08 1.61 7.51
N ARG A 31 -15.86 2.33 8.61
CA ARG A 31 -15.40 3.72 8.59
C ARG A 31 -13.93 3.86 8.14
N PHE A 32 -13.12 2.82 8.36
CA PHE A 32 -11.66 2.85 8.16
C PHE A 32 -11.17 1.84 7.13
N VAL A 33 -11.93 0.78 6.86
CA VAL A 33 -11.61 -0.26 5.88
C VAL A 33 -12.80 -0.39 4.93
N ALA A 34 -12.55 -0.32 3.62
CA ALA A 34 -13.61 -0.37 2.61
C ALA A 34 -14.38 -1.70 2.64
N GLY A 35 -13.68 -2.81 2.85
CA GLY A 35 -14.24 -4.14 3.01
C GLY A 35 -13.15 -5.21 2.96
N SER A 36 -13.55 -6.47 2.78
CA SER A 36 -12.63 -7.61 2.71
C SER A 36 -12.40 -8.11 1.29
N GLU A 37 -13.19 -7.63 0.33
CA GLU A 37 -13.10 -8.01 -1.07
C GLU A 37 -12.74 -6.79 -1.93
N LEU A 38 -12.14 -7.04 -3.11
CA LEU A 38 -11.81 -5.98 -4.07
C LEU A 38 -13.07 -5.23 -4.54
N SER A 39 -14.19 -5.93 -4.69
CA SER A 39 -15.50 -5.34 -5.02
C SER A 39 -15.92 -4.27 -4.01
N ASP A 40 -15.74 -4.53 -2.71
CA ASP A 40 -16.04 -3.56 -1.66
C ASP A 40 -15.20 -2.28 -1.82
N ALA A 41 -13.90 -2.44 -2.10
CA ALA A 41 -12.98 -1.33 -2.32
C ALA A 41 -13.36 -0.52 -3.57
N VAL A 42 -13.77 -1.18 -4.65
CA VAL A 42 -14.26 -0.55 -5.88
C VAL A 42 -15.53 0.26 -5.63
N ASP A 43 -16.51 -0.28 -4.89
CA ASP A 43 -17.77 0.41 -4.61
C ASP A 43 -17.55 1.67 -3.75
N VAL A 44 -16.65 1.59 -2.76
CA VAL A 44 -16.24 2.75 -1.97
C VAL A 44 -15.49 3.76 -2.84
N ALA A 45 -14.58 3.32 -3.71
CA ALA A 45 -13.83 4.21 -4.60
C ALA A 45 -14.76 4.96 -5.56
N LYS A 46 -15.73 4.28 -6.18
CA LYS A 46 -16.76 4.90 -7.02
C LYS A 46 -17.55 5.96 -6.26
N THR A 47 -17.93 5.65 -5.02
CA THR A 47 -18.64 6.61 -4.16
C THR A 47 -17.79 7.84 -3.89
N LEU A 48 -16.50 7.69 -3.57
CA LEU A 48 -15.60 8.82 -3.30
C LEU A 48 -15.32 9.64 -4.56
N ASN A 49 -15.06 8.99 -5.70
CA ASN A 49 -14.88 9.67 -6.99
C ASN A 49 -16.15 10.45 -7.41
N HIS A 50 -17.35 9.92 -7.15
CA HIS A 50 -18.60 10.63 -7.39
C HIS A 50 -18.69 11.95 -6.59
N HIS A 51 -18.09 12.00 -5.40
CA HIS A 51 -17.98 13.21 -4.59
C HIS A 51 -16.78 14.10 -4.97
N GLY A 52 -16.07 13.80 -6.06
CA GLY A 52 -14.91 14.56 -6.54
C GLY A 52 -13.63 14.32 -5.74
N LEU A 53 -13.54 13.22 -4.98
CA LEU A 53 -12.35 12.84 -4.23
C LEU A 53 -11.51 11.83 -5.02
N LEU A 54 -10.20 12.04 -5.00
CA LEU A 54 -9.21 11.05 -5.48
C LEU A 54 -9.05 9.95 -4.43
N VAL A 55 -8.71 8.74 -4.88
CA VAL A 55 -8.59 7.56 -4.01
C VAL A 55 -7.21 6.92 -4.12
N SER A 56 -6.72 6.38 -3.00
CA SER A 56 -5.59 5.45 -3.01
C SER A 56 -6.04 4.11 -2.44
N LEU A 57 -5.88 3.04 -3.21
CA LEU A 57 -6.20 1.68 -2.77
C LEU A 57 -4.98 1.08 -2.06
N ASP A 58 -5.17 0.65 -0.81
CA ASP A 58 -4.16 -0.04 0.00
C ASP A 58 -4.67 -1.45 0.33
N TYR A 59 -3.93 -2.48 -0.11
CA TYR A 59 -4.20 -3.87 0.23
C TYR A 59 -3.60 -4.19 1.60
N LEU A 60 -4.48 -4.47 2.56
CA LEU A 60 -4.08 -4.76 3.94
C LEU A 60 -3.64 -6.22 4.08
N GLY A 61 -2.36 -6.50 3.83
CA GLY A 61 -1.69 -7.75 4.18
C GLY A 61 -1.08 -7.75 5.59
N GLU A 62 -0.92 -8.94 6.19
CA GLU A 62 -0.14 -9.12 7.42
C GLU A 62 1.38 -9.03 7.13
N HIS A 63 2.21 -8.93 8.16
CA HIS A 63 3.67 -8.96 8.01
C HIS A 63 4.08 -10.32 7.44
N ILE A 64 4.63 -10.34 6.23
CA ILE A 64 4.98 -11.58 5.56
C ILE A 64 6.20 -12.21 6.22
N THR A 65 6.19 -13.54 6.33
CA THR A 65 7.35 -14.31 6.83
C THR A 65 7.88 -15.32 5.81
N ASP A 66 7.19 -15.44 4.67
CA ASP A 66 7.51 -16.31 3.56
C ASP A 66 7.26 -15.58 2.23
N ILE A 67 8.11 -15.81 1.25
CA ILE A 67 8.04 -15.13 -0.05
C ILE A 67 6.76 -15.48 -0.83
N THR A 68 6.17 -16.66 -0.60
CA THR A 68 4.89 -17.07 -1.20
C THR A 68 3.71 -16.23 -0.73
N GLU A 69 3.84 -15.50 0.38
CA GLU A 69 2.86 -14.50 0.81
C GLU A 69 3.00 -13.19 0.01
N ALA A 70 4.22 -12.85 -0.42
CA ALA A 70 4.46 -11.69 -1.28
C ALA A 70 3.81 -11.86 -2.66
N ASP A 71 3.86 -13.06 -3.24
CA ASP A 71 3.20 -13.36 -4.53
C ASP A 71 1.71 -13.02 -4.49
N ARG A 72 1.03 -13.36 -3.39
CA ARG A 72 -0.39 -13.05 -3.19
C ARG A 72 -0.66 -11.56 -3.07
N ALA A 73 0.24 -10.82 -2.42
CA ALA A 73 0.14 -9.36 -2.35
C ALA A 73 0.30 -8.73 -3.75
N VAL A 74 1.25 -9.21 -4.55
CA VAL A 74 1.44 -8.77 -5.94
C VAL A 74 0.19 -9.03 -6.78
N GLU A 75 -0.37 -10.23 -6.70
CA GLU A 75 -1.62 -10.57 -7.39
C GLU A 75 -2.76 -9.63 -7.01
N ALA A 76 -2.89 -9.31 -5.71
CA ALA A 76 -3.90 -8.38 -5.22
C ALA A 76 -3.71 -6.96 -5.78
N TYR A 77 -2.47 -6.44 -5.76
CA TYR A 77 -2.19 -5.11 -6.32
C TYR A 77 -2.38 -5.05 -7.84
N VAL A 78 -2.00 -6.09 -8.58
CA VAL A 78 -2.29 -6.19 -10.03
C VAL A 78 -3.80 -6.24 -10.29
N ALA A 79 -4.57 -6.94 -9.46
CA ALA A 79 -6.01 -6.96 -9.54
C ALA A 79 -6.63 -5.57 -9.27
N CYS A 80 -6.09 -4.83 -8.29
CA CYS A 80 -6.47 -3.43 -8.03
C CYS A 80 -6.23 -2.55 -9.26
N ALA A 81 -5.06 -2.63 -9.90
CA ALA A 81 -4.74 -1.85 -11.10
C ALA A 81 -5.73 -2.13 -12.24
N ARG A 82 -6.03 -3.41 -12.47
CA ARG A 82 -7.01 -3.83 -13.48
C ARG A 82 -8.41 -3.32 -13.16
N ALA A 83 -8.83 -3.36 -11.90
CA ALA A 83 -10.14 -2.85 -11.48
C ALA A 83 -10.24 -1.32 -11.64
N ILE A 84 -9.17 -0.58 -11.34
CA ILE A 84 -9.11 0.88 -11.58
C ILE A 84 -9.40 1.18 -13.05
N ALA A 85 -8.71 0.51 -13.98
CA ALA A 85 -8.92 0.72 -15.41
C ALA A 85 -10.31 0.25 -15.87
N ALA A 86 -10.75 -0.94 -15.45
CA ALA A 86 -12.02 -1.53 -15.89
C ALA A 86 -13.24 -0.70 -15.47
N GLU A 87 -13.17 -0.08 -14.29
CA GLU A 87 -14.26 0.69 -13.70
C GLU A 87 -14.11 2.21 -13.91
N GLY A 88 -13.02 2.65 -14.53
CA GLY A 88 -12.72 4.06 -14.79
C GLY A 88 -12.55 4.89 -13.51
N LEU A 89 -11.89 4.32 -12.50
CA LEU A 89 -11.70 4.97 -11.20
C LEU A 89 -10.60 6.05 -11.27
N ASP A 90 -10.83 7.17 -10.59
CA ASP A 90 -9.80 8.17 -10.32
C ASP A 90 -9.05 7.79 -9.04
N ALA A 91 -8.18 6.80 -9.19
CA ALA A 91 -7.51 6.15 -8.07
C ALA A 91 -6.09 5.71 -8.43
N ASN A 92 -5.22 5.64 -7.42
CA ASN A 92 -3.90 5.02 -7.49
C ASN A 92 -3.76 3.86 -6.48
N ILE A 93 -2.59 3.23 -6.42
CA ILE A 93 -2.30 2.14 -5.49
C ILE A 93 -1.19 2.55 -4.52
N SER A 94 -1.36 2.27 -3.24
CA SER A 94 -0.28 2.38 -2.24
C SER A 94 0.21 0.99 -1.84
N ILE A 95 1.52 0.82 -1.75
CA ILE A 95 2.18 -0.47 -1.47
C ILE A 95 3.23 -0.33 -0.38
N LYS A 96 3.49 -1.40 0.36
CA LYS A 96 4.61 -1.51 1.31
C LYS A 96 5.59 -2.54 0.80
N LEU A 97 6.88 -2.19 0.68
CA LEU A 97 7.87 -3.08 0.09
C LEU A 97 8.13 -4.30 0.98
N THR A 98 7.93 -4.20 2.30
CA THR A 98 8.04 -5.38 3.17
C THR A 98 7.01 -6.45 2.82
N GLN A 99 5.79 -6.06 2.40
CA GLN A 99 4.76 -7.00 1.92
C GLN A 99 5.12 -7.62 0.56
N LEU A 100 6.11 -7.06 -0.14
CA LEU A 100 6.60 -7.57 -1.43
C LEU A 100 7.88 -8.41 -1.30
N GLY A 101 8.42 -8.59 -0.09
CA GLY A 101 9.62 -9.40 0.14
C GLY A 101 10.82 -8.62 0.67
N MET A 102 10.75 -7.29 0.78
CA MET A 102 11.88 -6.47 1.24
C MET A 102 12.25 -6.86 2.68
N GLY A 103 13.54 -7.08 2.91
CA GLY A 103 14.08 -7.60 4.18
C GLY A 103 14.14 -9.14 4.27
N LEU A 104 13.43 -9.87 3.40
CA LEU A 104 13.61 -11.30 3.18
C LEU A 104 14.51 -11.54 1.97
N ASP A 105 14.15 -10.95 0.84
CA ASP A 105 14.89 -10.95 -0.41
C ASP A 105 14.57 -9.66 -1.21
N ASP A 106 15.51 -8.72 -1.21
CA ASP A 106 15.31 -7.41 -1.82
C ASP A 106 15.27 -7.48 -3.36
N ASP A 107 15.91 -8.48 -3.97
CA ASP A 107 15.85 -8.69 -5.43
C ASP A 107 14.46 -9.18 -5.85
N VAL A 108 13.84 -10.04 -5.02
CA VAL A 108 12.44 -10.45 -5.24
C VAL A 108 11.49 -9.27 -5.06
N ALA A 109 11.70 -8.45 -4.02
CA ALA A 109 10.90 -7.24 -3.81
C ALA A 109 10.98 -6.27 -4.99
N ALA A 110 12.17 -6.11 -5.60
CA ALA A 110 12.36 -5.31 -6.81
C ALA A 110 11.55 -5.85 -8.00
N GLY A 111 11.60 -7.17 -8.24
CA GLY A 111 10.83 -7.82 -9.32
C GLY A 111 9.30 -7.74 -9.11
N HIS A 112 8.86 -7.82 -7.85
CA HIS A 112 7.46 -7.61 -7.48
C HIS A 112 7.00 -6.17 -7.71
N LEU A 113 7.81 -5.20 -7.30
CA LEU A 113 7.56 -3.79 -7.57
C LEU A 113 7.41 -3.51 -9.07
N ASP A 114 8.27 -4.12 -9.90
CA ASP A 114 8.20 -3.99 -11.36
C ASP A 114 6.92 -4.54 -11.97
N THR A 115 6.49 -5.69 -11.48
CA THR A 115 5.26 -6.33 -11.94
C THR A 115 4.06 -5.43 -11.67
N ILE A 116 4.00 -4.84 -10.47
CA ILE A 116 2.92 -3.92 -10.06
C ILE A 116 3.01 -2.61 -10.85
N ALA A 117 4.19 -2.01 -11.00
CA ALA A 117 4.39 -0.78 -11.75
C ALA A 117 3.98 -0.91 -13.22
N THR A 118 4.32 -2.05 -13.84
CA THR A 118 3.91 -2.37 -15.22
C THR A 118 2.39 -2.44 -15.34
N ALA A 119 1.73 -3.18 -14.44
CA ALA A 119 0.27 -3.29 -14.45
C ALA A 119 -0.43 -1.94 -14.20
N ALA A 120 0.13 -1.11 -13.32
CA ALA A 120 -0.37 0.24 -13.07
C ALA A 120 -0.22 1.14 -14.31
N ALA A 121 0.91 1.06 -15.02
CA ALA A 121 1.14 1.82 -16.25
C ALA A 121 0.14 1.41 -17.35
N GLU A 122 -0.10 0.11 -17.53
CA GLU A 122 -1.11 -0.42 -18.46
C GLU A 122 -2.54 0.06 -18.11
N ALA A 123 -2.81 0.21 -16.81
CA ALA A 123 -4.07 0.72 -16.28
C ALA A 123 -4.16 2.27 -16.27
N ALA A 124 -3.15 2.98 -16.80
CA ALA A 124 -3.04 4.44 -16.77
C ALA A 124 -3.17 5.04 -15.34
N THR A 125 -2.61 4.35 -14.34
CA THR A 125 -2.56 4.81 -12.95
C THR A 125 -1.12 4.78 -12.40
N THR A 126 -0.93 5.25 -11.16
CA THR A 126 0.35 5.34 -10.48
C THR A 126 0.43 4.40 -9.28
N VAL A 127 1.66 4.12 -8.86
CA VAL A 127 1.97 3.37 -7.63
C VAL A 127 2.67 4.31 -6.65
N THR A 128 2.26 4.31 -5.39
CA THR A 128 2.94 5.05 -4.32
C THR A 128 3.61 4.04 -3.38
N VAL A 129 4.93 4.16 -3.24
CA VAL A 129 5.70 3.36 -2.30
C VAL A 129 5.61 4.00 -0.91
N ASP A 130 4.95 3.31 0.02
CA ASP A 130 4.86 3.75 1.41
C ASP A 130 6.22 3.66 2.10
N MET A 131 6.49 4.64 2.96
CA MET A 131 7.69 4.64 3.80
C MET A 131 7.41 4.01 5.15
N GLU A 132 8.15 2.95 5.45
CA GLU A 132 7.96 2.12 6.63
C GLU A 132 8.90 2.53 7.78
N GLU A 133 9.43 1.57 8.53
CA GLU A 133 10.34 1.83 9.63
C GLU A 133 11.66 2.46 9.16
N SER A 134 12.29 3.28 10.01
CA SER A 134 13.50 4.03 9.66
C SER A 134 14.69 3.16 9.23
N THR A 135 14.71 1.89 9.63
CA THR A 135 15.70 0.89 9.24
C THR A 135 15.57 0.49 7.77
N HIS A 136 14.38 0.60 7.18
CA HIS A 136 14.10 0.25 5.79
C HIS A 136 14.24 1.44 4.84
N THR A 137 14.24 2.68 5.34
CA THR A 137 14.19 3.91 4.51
C THR A 137 15.26 3.96 3.40
N ALA A 138 16.49 3.50 3.67
CA ALA A 138 17.53 3.51 2.64
C ALA A 138 17.20 2.55 1.49
N VAL A 139 16.91 1.29 1.82
CA VAL A 139 16.57 0.24 0.85
C VAL A 139 15.30 0.61 0.08
N THR A 140 14.29 1.15 0.76
CA THR A 140 13.05 1.62 0.10
C THR A 140 13.33 2.71 -0.93
N ILE A 141 14.18 3.69 -0.60
CA ILE A 141 14.56 4.74 -1.55
C ILE A 141 15.31 4.13 -2.74
N ASP A 142 16.30 3.26 -2.49
CA ASP A 142 17.11 2.68 -3.56
C ASP A 142 16.25 1.86 -4.55
N LEU A 143 15.35 1.00 -4.03
CA LEU A 143 14.40 0.22 -4.84
C LEU A 143 13.41 1.13 -5.62
N TYR A 144 12.92 2.19 -4.97
CA TYR A 144 12.05 3.17 -5.63
C TYR A 144 12.77 3.89 -6.79
N GLU A 145 14.00 4.35 -6.59
CA GLU A 145 14.72 5.09 -7.63
C GLU A 145 14.91 4.24 -8.89
N ASP A 146 15.28 2.98 -8.72
CA ASP A 146 15.50 2.06 -9.83
C ASP A 146 14.20 1.74 -10.58
N ALA A 147 13.09 1.53 -9.86
CA ALA A 147 11.78 1.33 -10.47
C ALA A 147 11.27 2.61 -11.16
N GLN A 148 11.40 3.78 -10.52
CA GLN A 148 10.94 5.05 -11.08
C GLN A 148 11.69 5.43 -12.35
N ARG A 149 13.01 5.19 -12.42
CA ARG A 149 13.78 5.42 -13.65
C ARG A 149 13.33 4.55 -14.83
N ARG A 150 12.76 3.38 -14.56
CA ARG A 150 12.34 2.42 -15.59
C ARG A 150 10.90 2.63 -16.03
N HIS A 151 9.99 2.90 -15.09
CA HIS A 151 8.55 2.97 -15.38
C HIS A 151 7.99 4.39 -15.38
N GLY A 152 8.54 5.30 -14.60
CA GLY A 152 8.16 6.72 -14.56
C GLY A 152 6.79 7.03 -13.92
N ASN A 153 6.04 6.02 -13.47
CA ASN A 153 4.69 6.14 -12.91
C ASN A 153 4.62 5.88 -11.39
N LEU A 154 5.75 5.99 -10.68
CA LEU A 154 5.82 5.80 -9.23
C LEU A 154 5.95 7.13 -8.47
N GLY A 155 5.44 7.13 -7.25
CA GLY A 155 5.79 8.07 -6.20
C GLY A 155 6.23 7.38 -4.92
N ILE A 156 6.69 8.15 -3.95
CA ILE A 156 7.23 7.65 -2.69
C ILE A 156 6.86 8.57 -1.53
N ALA A 157 6.46 8.00 -0.41
CA ALA A 157 6.24 8.78 0.81
C ALA A 157 7.57 9.15 1.48
N ILE A 158 7.67 10.35 2.07
CA ILE A 158 8.80 10.74 2.92
C ILE A 158 8.30 11.24 4.27
N GLN A 159 8.90 10.72 5.35
CA GLN A 159 8.44 11.01 6.70
C GLN A 159 9.12 12.27 7.25
N ALA A 160 8.36 13.35 7.48
CA ALA A 160 8.89 14.65 7.93
C ALA A 160 9.66 14.63 9.27
N TYR A 161 9.45 13.60 10.09
CA TYR A 161 10.09 13.46 11.41
C TYR A 161 11.54 12.93 11.39
N LEU A 162 12.07 12.45 10.24
CA LEU A 162 13.44 11.94 10.17
C LEU A 162 14.42 13.07 9.81
N ARG A 163 15.60 13.05 10.44
CA ARG A 163 16.67 14.02 10.15
C ARG A 163 17.19 13.94 8.72
N ARG A 164 17.08 12.78 8.06
CA ARG A 164 17.53 12.52 6.69
C ARG A 164 16.56 13.01 5.61
N SER A 165 15.31 13.31 5.96
CA SER A 165 14.26 13.64 5.00
C SER A 165 14.57 14.83 4.08
N PRO A 166 15.17 15.94 4.54
CA PRO A 166 15.55 17.03 3.62
C PRO A 166 16.50 16.57 2.51
N SER A 167 17.54 15.81 2.85
CA SER A 167 18.48 15.29 1.85
C SER A 167 17.87 14.22 0.95
N ASP A 168 16.96 13.40 1.48
CA ASP A 168 16.26 12.40 0.67
C ASP A 168 15.32 13.09 -0.35
N ILE A 169 14.61 14.16 0.04
CA ILE A 169 13.77 14.95 -0.89
C ILE A 169 14.62 15.59 -1.99
N GLU A 170 15.77 16.17 -1.66
CA GLU A 170 16.70 16.75 -2.65
C GLU A 170 17.20 15.69 -3.66
N ARG A 171 17.54 14.50 -3.17
CA ARG A 171 17.93 13.35 -3.98
C ARG A 171 16.81 12.95 -4.95
N LEU A 172 15.60 12.76 -4.43
CA LEU A 172 14.45 12.24 -5.15
C LEU A 172 13.80 13.23 -6.12
N GLY A 173 13.87 14.54 -5.82
CA GLY A 173 13.25 15.59 -6.64
C GLY A 173 13.75 15.65 -8.09
N THR A 174 14.86 14.97 -8.40
CA THR A 174 15.42 14.87 -9.76
C THR A 174 14.75 13.79 -10.62
N LEU A 175 13.91 12.92 -10.05
CA LEU A 175 13.35 11.72 -10.71
C LEU A 175 11.92 11.89 -11.26
N GLY A 176 11.28 13.04 -11.03
CA GLY A 176 9.99 13.40 -11.63
C GLY A 176 8.75 12.65 -11.12
N GLY A 177 8.87 11.78 -10.11
CA GLY A 177 7.74 11.14 -9.42
C GLY A 177 7.11 12.04 -8.35
N HIS A 178 5.94 11.66 -7.83
CA HIS A 178 5.30 12.39 -6.73
C HIS A 178 5.90 12.00 -5.37
N ILE A 179 6.02 13.00 -4.47
CA ILE A 179 6.47 12.86 -3.08
C ILE A 179 5.39 13.45 -2.15
#